data_AF-W2I292-F1
#
_entry.id   AF-W2I292-F1
#
_cell.length_a   1.000
_cell.length_b   1.000
_cell.length_c   1.000
_cell.angle_alpha   90.00
_cell.angle_beta   90.00
_cell.angle_gamma   90.00
#
_symmetry.space_group_name_H-M   'P 1'
#
loop_
_entity.id
_entity.type
_entity.pdbx_description
1 polymer ?
#
loop_
_entity_poly.entity_id
_entity_poly.type
_entity_poly.pdbx_seq_one_letter_code
_entity_poly.pdbx_strand_id
1 'polypeptide(L)'
;MGRDGLTITMDQDTCDITSMLWNDFELQYSAKNTHVNSGLGTVTSSIKTLDDSTIQITCTITGLEQTYLFRPNENAIYMGTYHTTDLDLAELRFLARLDRTTINNGMSSASEIDGMSAIESTDIYADDDGVTASKFYSAIPFIEDQVHGVTGDTGGVYFIMSDYAYEKSVGGPFFRDINNQCTTANELTFYMFSDHTRTEDYRYGFHGPYALVFTDGTAPSTSDVDFDFFQDLDLTGFTSETERGSVSGSIIDSNDVLGSSGVVVSFSNDDAQYWVSVDSNATMFTSPLMRPAVVTGGSTTTQTLEVTYELESSPIWRIGEWDGASDGFLNAANIHTMHPSDSRLETAADVAASQRTVTGLQRCSRPWLFQRGITRGVTLGNYKHYEYSIPSSALVTGTNTIELSVASGSTDSSEEWLSASVVFDAIELV
;
A
#
# COMPACT_ATOMS: atom_id res chain seq x y z
N MET A 1 -11.31 36.83 8.27
CA MET A 1 -11.75 36.50 9.63
C MET A 1 -10.57 35.91 10.39
N GLY A 2 -10.70 35.63 11.69
CA GLY A 2 -9.83 34.66 12.34
C GLY A 2 -9.99 33.29 11.66
N ARG A 3 -8.94 32.47 11.67
CA ARG A 3 -9.05 31.04 11.34
C ARG A 3 -9.45 30.36 12.65
N ASP A 4 -10.73 30.02 12.79
CA ASP A 4 -11.32 29.54 14.05
C ASP A 4 -10.94 28.07 14.38
N GLY A 5 -10.01 27.48 13.62
CA GLY A 5 -9.39 26.19 13.91
C GLY A 5 -10.22 25.00 13.43
N LEU A 6 -9.92 23.83 13.99
CA LEU A 6 -10.64 22.57 13.76
C LEU A 6 -11.59 22.28 14.94
N THR A 7 -12.85 21.97 14.64
CA THR A 7 -13.85 21.46 15.58
C THR A 7 -14.42 20.15 15.06
N ILE A 8 -14.35 19.10 15.87
CA ILE A 8 -14.82 17.75 15.54
C ILE A 8 -16.06 17.43 16.35
N THR A 9 -17.11 16.92 15.71
CA THR A 9 -18.28 16.35 16.39
C THR A 9 -18.30 14.84 16.16
N MET A 10 -18.48 14.08 17.25
CA MET A 10 -18.57 12.62 17.23
C MET A 10 -19.87 12.16 17.86
N ASP A 11 -20.45 11.11 17.31
CA ASP A 11 -21.56 10.40 17.93
C ASP A 11 -21.03 9.48 19.05
N GLN A 12 -21.58 9.59 20.26
CA GLN A 12 -21.06 8.87 21.43
C GLN A 12 -21.38 7.36 21.42
N ASP A 13 -22.49 6.96 20.79
CA ASP A 13 -22.96 5.57 20.79
C ASP A 13 -22.26 4.73 19.71
N THR A 14 -21.67 5.38 18.70
CA THR A 14 -21.04 4.74 17.53
C THR A 14 -19.56 5.10 17.32
N CYS A 15 -19.10 6.22 17.89
CA CYS A 15 -17.81 6.86 17.59
C CYS A 15 -17.58 7.22 16.11
N ASP A 16 -18.66 7.39 15.34
CA ASP A 16 -18.63 8.01 14.04
C ASP A 16 -18.33 9.51 14.16
N ILE A 17 -17.42 10.03 13.33
CA ILE A 17 -17.24 11.47 13.14
C ILE A 17 -18.35 11.99 12.23
N THR A 18 -19.14 12.93 12.76
CA THR A 18 -20.38 13.46 12.15
C THR A 18 -20.27 14.92 11.70
N SER A 19 -19.22 15.63 12.11
CA SER A 19 -18.84 16.96 11.60
C SER A 19 -17.33 17.15 11.75
N MET A 20 -16.71 17.76 10.74
CA MET A 20 -15.32 18.19 10.70
C MET A 20 -15.31 19.65 10.25
N LEU A 21 -15.66 20.55 11.15
CA LEU A 21 -15.73 21.99 10.88
C LEU A 21 -14.34 22.60 11.00
N TRP A 22 -13.79 23.09 9.89
CA TRP A 22 -12.46 23.67 9.86
C TRP A 22 -12.49 25.06 9.20
N ASN A 23 -12.13 26.09 9.97
CA ASN A 23 -12.23 27.51 9.56
C ASN A 23 -13.61 27.90 9.01
N ASP A 24 -14.68 27.51 9.72
CA ASP A 24 -16.10 27.67 9.33
C ASP A 24 -16.58 26.86 8.11
N PHE A 25 -15.72 26.03 7.50
CA PHE A 25 -16.11 25.12 6.43
C PHE A 25 -16.38 23.71 6.97
N GLU A 26 -17.58 23.19 6.72
CA GLU A 26 -17.89 21.79 7.02
C GLU A 26 -17.23 20.89 5.98
N LEU A 27 -16.38 19.97 6.44
CA LEU A 27 -15.67 19.04 5.58
C LEU A 27 -16.28 17.63 5.62
N GLN A 28 -17.12 17.30 6.61
CA GLN A 28 -17.77 15.98 6.68
C GLN A 28 -18.92 15.87 5.68
N TYR A 29 -18.89 14.83 4.85
CA TYR A 29 -20.00 14.51 3.95
C TYR A 29 -21.27 14.13 4.74
N SER A 30 -22.35 14.88 4.53
CA SER A 30 -23.55 14.81 5.38
C SER A 30 -24.38 13.51 5.31
N ALA A 31 -24.22 12.69 4.27
CA ALA A 31 -25.02 11.47 4.08
C ALA A 31 -24.32 10.18 4.54
N LYS A 32 -23.04 10.22 4.88
CA LYS A 32 -22.27 9.09 5.43
C LYS A 32 -21.10 9.61 6.27
N ASN A 33 -21.02 9.18 7.53
CA ASN A 33 -20.00 9.60 8.50
C ASN A 33 -18.58 9.14 8.15
N THR A 34 -17.58 9.67 8.87
CA THR A 34 -16.18 9.23 8.86
C THR A 34 -15.92 8.24 10.00
N HIS A 35 -15.32 7.08 9.71
CA HIS A 35 -15.15 6.00 10.68
C HIS A 35 -14.19 4.87 10.22
N VAL A 36 -13.92 3.93 11.12
CA VAL A 36 -13.32 2.62 10.80
C VAL A 36 -14.26 1.80 9.90
N ASN A 37 -13.72 1.18 8.85
CA ASN A 37 -14.40 0.29 7.89
C ASN A 37 -15.70 0.83 7.28
N SER A 38 -16.84 0.51 7.91
CA SER A 38 -18.19 0.94 7.52
C SER A 38 -19.02 1.36 8.74
N GLY A 39 -18.34 1.74 9.83
CA GLY A 39 -18.91 2.02 11.15
C GLY A 39 -18.77 0.83 12.07
N LEU A 40 -18.47 1.09 13.35
CA LEU A 40 -18.32 0.04 14.37
C LEU A 40 -19.66 -0.45 14.93
N GLY A 41 -20.78 0.14 14.50
CA GLY A 41 -22.09 -0.11 15.09
C GLY A 41 -22.19 0.55 16.46
N THR A 42 -22.70 -0.16 17.47
CA THR A 42 -22.75 0.33 18.85
C THR A 42 -21.46 0.00 19.58
N VAL A 43 -20.82 1.00 20.18
CA VAL A 43 -19.53 0.89 20.88
C VAL A 43 -19.67 1.16 22.38
N THR A 44 -18.67 0.76 23.16
CA THR A 44 -18.43 1.35 24.49
C THR A 44 -17.42 2.47 24.34
N SER A 45 -17.86 3.72 24.49
CA SER A 45 -16.99 4.90 24.37
C SER A 45 -16.58 5.45 25.73
N SER A 46 -15.39 6.05 25.79
CA SER A 46 -14.86 6.77 26.93
C SER A 46 -14.12 8.02 26.49
N ILE A 47 -14.08 9.05 27.34
CA ILE A 47 -13.36 10.30 27.11
C ILE A 47 -12.50 10.65 28.33
N LYS A 48 -11.26 11.05 28.10
CA LYS A 48 -10.27 11.42 29.10
C LYS A 48 -9.52 12.67 28.64
N THR A 49 -9.31 13.61 29.56
CA THR A 49 -8.35 14.71 29.36
C THR A 49 -7.02 14.31 29.98
N LEU A 50 -5.93 14.46 29.23
CA LEU A 50 -4.56 14.19 29.66
C LEU A 50 -3.91 15.43 30.30
N ASP A 51 -2.73 15.25 30.90
CA ASP A 51 -2.04 16.32 31.66
C ASP A 51 -1.60 17.51 30.80
N ASP A 52 -1.33 17.27 29.51
CA ASP A 52 -1.04 18.28 28.48
C ASP A 52 -2.31 18.93 27.89
N SER A 53 -3.49 18.59 28.41
CA SER A 53 -4.83 18.92 27.91
C SER A 53 -5.25 18.24 26.61
N THR A 54 -4.50 17.25 26.12
CA THR A 54 -4.95 16.39 25.01
C THR A 54 -6.23 15.63 25.40
N ILE A 55 -7.20 15.57 24.49
CA ILE A 55 -8.42 14.79 24.67
C ILE A 55 -8.23 13.43 24.02
N GLN A 56 -8.27 12.37 24.82
CA GLN A 56 -8.32 10.98 24.37
C GLN A 56 -9.78 10.51 24.36
N ILE A 57 -10.23 9.98 23.23
CA ILE A 57 -11.49 9.24 23.09
C ILE A 57 -11.15 7.81 22.69
N THR A 58 -11.62 6.82 23.45
CA THR A 58 -11.40 5.40 23.17
C THR A 58 -12.74 4.68 23.03
N CYS A 59 -12.87 3.90 21.95
CA CYS A 59 -14.12 3.33 21.46
C CYS A 59 -13.94 1.82 21.21
N THR A 60 -14.57 0.99 22.05
CA THR A 60 -14.30 -0.44 22.10
C THR A 60 -15.52 -1.27 21.69
N ILE A 61 -15.28 -2.28 20.84
CA ILE A 61 -16.17 -3.40 20.55
C ILE A 61 -15.43 -4.72 20.82
N THR A 62 -16.10 -5.87 20.71
CA THR A 62 -15.41 -7.16 20.76
C THR A 62 -14.36 -7.24 19.66
N GLY A 63 -13.10 -7.44 20.04
CA GLY A 63 -11.97 -7.62 19.14
C GLY A 63 -11.43 -6.36 18.45
N LEU A 64 -11.95 -5.17 18.74
CA LEU A 64 -11.41 -3.92 18.21
C LEU A 64 -11.59 -2.74 19.17
N GLU A 65 -10.54 -1.94 19.32
CA GLU A 65 -10.53 -0.68 20.06
C GLU A 65 -9.92 0.43 19.20
N GLN A 66 -10.73 1.44 18.87
CA GLN A 66 -10.27 2.65 18.18
C GLN A 66 -9.96 3.74 19.20
N THR A 67 -8.78 4.36 19.10
CA THR A 67 -8.43 5.56 19.86
C THR A 67 -8.31 6.77 18.94
N TYR A 68 -8.85 7.90 19.41
CA TYR A 68 -8.71 9.23 18.83
C TYR A 68 -8.08 10.17 19.87
N LEU A 69 -7.15 11.01 19.44
CA LEU A 69 -6.39 11.93 20.28
C LEU A 69 -6.41 13.32 19.63
N PHE A 70 -6.87 14.33 20.38
CA PHE A 70 -7.00 15.72 19.91
C PHE A 70 -6.14 16.62 20.79
N ARG A 71 -5.05 17.17 20.24
CA ARG A 71 -4.10 18.03 20.97
C ARG A 71 -4.50 19.51 20.90
N PRO A 72 -4.23 20.33 21.94
CA PRO A 72 -4.59 21.74 21.92
C PRO A 72 -3.85 22.54 20.84
N ASN A 73 -4.60 23.32 20.05
CA ASN A 73 -4.09 24.20 18.98
C ASN A 73 -3.54 23.48 17.73
N GLU A 74 -3.79 22.17 17.58
CA GLU A 74 -3.41 21.40 16.41
C GLU A 74 -4.63 21.07 15.54
N ASN A 75 -4.51 21.23 14.22
CA ASN A 75 -5.55 20.86 13.27
C ASN A 75 -5.35 19.40 12.82
N ALA A 76 -5.37 18.47 13.77
CA ALA A 76 -5.10 17.06 13.55
C ALA A 76 -5.99 16.15 14.41
N ILE A 77 -6.29 14.97 13.87
CA ILE A 77 -6.90 13.84 14.61
C ILE A 77 -5.87 12.73 14.63
N TYR A 78 -5.22 12.53 15.77
CA TYR A 78 -4.27 11.43 15.97
C TYR A 78 -5.03 10.15 16.31
N MET A 79 -4.59 9.02 15.77
CA MET A 79 -5.33 7.77 15.81
C MET A 79 -4.44 6.54 15.98
N GLY A 80 -5.04 5.50 16.53
CA GLY A 80 -4.51 4.15 16.57
C GLY A 80 -5.63 3.14 16.74
N THR A 81 -5.45 1.95 16.19
CA THR A 81 -6.49 0.90 16.18
C THR A 81 -5.90 -0.39 16.72
N TYR A 82 -6.39 -0.85 17.88
CA TYR A 82 -6.01 -2.15 18.42
C TYR A 82 -7.02 -3.22 17.96
N HIS A 83 -6.53 -4.30 17.36
CA HIS A 83 -7.34 -5.38 16.76
C HIS A 83 -6.89 -6.76 17.27
N THR A 84 -7.85 -7.67 17.52
CA THR A 84 -7.59 -9.05 17.97
C THR A 84 -8.33 -10.08 17.10
N THR A 85 -7.93 -11.34 17.24
CA THR A 85 -8.57 -12.51 16.63
C THR A 85 -10.03 -12.73 17.04
N ASP A 86 -10.57 -11.97 18.01
CA ASP A 86 -11.98 -12.04 18.41
C ASP A 86 -12.92 -11.37 17.39
N LEU A 87 -12.36 -10.61 16.42
CA LEU A 87 -13.08 -10.01 15.31
C LEU A 87 -12.39 -10.36 13.98
N ASP A 88 -12.98 -11.28 13.22
CA ASP A 88 -12.50 -11.65 11.88
C ASP A 88 -12.86 -10.55 10.85
N LEU A 89 -11.87 -10.10 10.07
CA LEU A 89 -11.98 -8.98 9.12
C LEU A 89 -11.21 -9.28 7.83
N ALA A 90 -11.84 -9.06 6.67
CA ALA A 90 -11.19 -9.10 5.36
C ALA A 90 -10.49 -7.78 4.98
N GLU A 91 -10.74 -6.71 5.73
CA GLU A 91 -10.05 -5.42 5.62
C GLU A 91 -10.19 -4.64 6.93
N LEU A 92 -9.17 -3.84 7.24
CA LEU A 92 -9.19 -2.82 8.28
C LEU A 92 -8.68 -1.50 7.71
N ARG A 93 -9.54 -0.49 7.68
CA ARG A 93 -9.24 0.86 7.18
C ARG A 93 -9.86 1.93 8.07
N PHE A 94 -9.26 3.11 8.10
CA PHE A 94 -9.95 4.33 8.51
C PHE A 94 -10.38 5.10 7.25
N LEU A 95 -11.63 5.55 7.19
CA LEU A 95 -12.25 6.16 6.01
C LEU A 95 -12.83 7.53 6.36
N ALA A 96 -12.14 8.58 5.91
CA ALA A 96 -12.62 9.97 5.93
C ALA A 96 -13.50 10.24 4.71
N ARG A 97 -14.77 10.58 4.95
CA ARG A 97 -15.75 10.91 3.90
C ARG A 97 -15.92 12.41 3.81
N LEU A 98 -15.23 13.02 2.85
CA LEU A 98 -15.15 14.46 2.74
C LEU A 98 -16.20 15.02 1.76
N ASP A 99 -16.77 16.18 2.09
CA ASP A 99 -17.80 16.82 1.27
C ASP A 99 -17.16 17.46 0.02
N ARG A 100 -17.67 17.11 -1.16
CA ARG A 100 -17.13 17.60 -2.44
C ARG A 100 -17.48 19.04 -2.76
N THR A 101 -18.23 19.74 -1.91
CA THR A 101 -18.38 21.20 -2.00
C THR A 101 -17.23 21.96 -1.36
N THR A 102 -16.39 21.29 -0.55
CA THR A 102 -15.23 21.89 0.12
C THR A 102 -13.91 21.23 -0.29
N ILE A 103 -13.86 19.89 -0.34
CA ILE A 103 -12.70 19.08 -0.74
C ILE A 103 -13.01 18.36 -2.07
N ASN A 104 -12.99 19.11 -3.17
CA ASN A 104 -13.47 18.70 -4.50
C ASN A 104 -12.45 17.93 -5.37
N ASN A 105 -11.15 18.06 -5.12
CA ASN A 105 -10.09 17.44 -5.91
C ASN A 105 -9.74 16.05 -5.34
N GLY A 106 -9.86 15.00 -6.14
CA GLY A 106 -9.31 13.69 -5.80
C GLY A 106 -7.78 13.72 -5.72
N MET A 107 -7.17 12.62 -5.26
CA MET A 107 -5.71 12.52 -5.20
C MET A 107 -5.10 12.38 -6.60
N SER A 108 -5.86 11.81 -7.54
CA SER A 108 -5.56 11.80 -8.97
C SER A 108 -6.85 11.66 -9.77
N SER A 109 -6.84 12.00 -11.06
CA SER A 109 -7.95 11.69 -11.97
C SER A 109 -8.15 10.18 -12.18
N ALA A 110 -7.15 9.35 -11.86
CA ALA A 110 -7.28 7.90 -11.93
C ALA A 110 -8.14 7.31 -10.80
N SER A 111 -8.45 8.08 -9.75
CA SER A 111 -9.37 7.69 -8.66
C SER A 111 -10.71 8.47 -8.67
N GLU A 112 -10.98 9.24 -9.73
CA GLU A 112 -12.23 9.97 -9.98
C GLU A 112 -13.09 9.19 -10.97
N ILE A 113 -14.34 8.86 -10.59
CA ILE A 113 -15.24 8.02 -11.43
C ILE A 113 -16.57 8.71 -11.80
N ASP A 114 -16.60 10.05 -11.74
CA ASP A 114 -17.80 10.83 -12.09
C ASP A 114 -18.23 10.60 -13.55
N GLY A 115 -19.49 10.23 -13.75
CA GLY A 115 -20.05 9.98 -15.09
C GLY A 115 -19.58 8.69 -15.76
N MET A 116 -18.67 7.93 -15.14
CA MET A 116 -18.13 6.68 -15.69
C MET A 116 -19.05 5.48 -15.44
N SER A 117 -18.92 4.45 -16.27
CA SER A 117 -19.60 3.16 -16.14
C SER A 117 -18.65 2.07 -15.65
N ALA A 118 -19.13 1.15 -14.83
CA ALA A 118 -18.32 0.02 -14.37
C ALA A 118 -18.02 -0.93 -15.54
N ILE A 119 -16.74 -1.30 -15.71
CA ILE A 119 -16.26 -2.21 -16.78
C ILE A 119 -15.76 -3.56 -16.26
N GLU A 120 -15.32 -3.61 -15.00
CA GLU A 120 -14.94 -4.84 -14.31
C GLU A 120 -15.46 -4.79 -12.87
N SER A 121 -16.30 -5.77 -12.50
CA SER A 121 -16.99 -5.81 -11.22
C SER A 121 -17.73 -4.50 -10.90
N THR A 122 -17.52 -3.91 -9.71
CA THR A 122 -18.02 -2.58 -9.32
C THR A 122 -16.90 -1.74 -8.72
N ASP A 123 -15.68 -1.90 -9.20
CA ASP A 123 -14.50 -1.18 -8.72
C ASP A 123 -13.54 -0.68 -9.81
N ILE A 124 -13.66 -1.15 -11.06
CA ILE A 124 -13.02 -0.52 -12.24
C ILE A 124 -14.09 0.13 -13.12
N TYR A 125 -13.84 1.37 -13.53
CA TYR A 125 -14.75 2.20 -14.31
C TYR A 125 -14.07 2.76 -15.56
N ALA A 126 -14.86 3.13 -16.57
CA ALA A 126 -14.41 3.86 -17.75
C ALA A 126 -15.44 4.90 -18.22
N ASP A 127 -14.96 5.95 -18.87
CA ASP A 127 -15.80 6.89 -19.63
C ASP A 127 -16.07 6.41 -21.08
N ASP A 128 -16.83 7.21 -21.84
CA ASP A 128 -17.17 6.92 -23.24
C ASP A 128 -15.96 6.98 -24.19
N ASP A 129 -14.84 7.59 -23.78
CA ASP A 129 -13.57 7.66 -24.51
C ASP A 129 -12.61 6.49 -24.15
N GLY A 130 -13.02 5.62 -23.21
CA GLY A 130 -12.25 4.46 -22.76
C GLY A 130 -11.12 4.80 -21.78
N VAL A 131 -11.13 6.00 -21.19
CA VAL A 131 -10.24 6.36 -20.08
C VAL A 131 -10.78 5.71 -18.82
N THR A 132 -9.92 4.99 -18.12
CA THR A 132 -10.29 4.17 -16.96
C THR A 132 -9.85 4.79 -15.64
N ALA A 133 -10.64 4.52 -14.61
CA ALA A 133 -10.39 4.96 -13.25
C ALA A 133 -10.85 3.90 -12.24
N SER A 134 -10.19 3.88 -11.09
CA SER A 134 -10.46 2.99 -9.97
C SER A 134 -9.89 3.56 -8.69
N LYS A 135 -10.56 3.27 -7.57
CA LYS A 135 -10.01 3.48 -6.23
C LYS A 135 -8.63 2.82 -6.05
N PHE A 136 -8.34 1.71 -6.72
CA PHE A 136 -7.04 1.03 -6.65
C PHE A 136 -5.90 1.79 -7.33
N TYR A 137 -6.20 2.71 -8.25
CA TYR A 137 -5.22 3.54 -8.95
C TYR A 137 -4.76 4.76 -8.12
N SER A 138 -5.36 4.97 -6.94
CA SER A 138 -4.83 5.87 -5.91
C SER A 138 -3.67 5.26 -5.11
N ALA A 139 -3.45 3.95 -5.20
CA ALA A 139 -2.57 3.24 -4.28
C ALA A 139 -1.09 3.59 -4.47
N ILE A 140 -0.37 3.77 -3.35
CA ILE A 140 1.07 4.05 -3.30
C ILE A 140 1.75 2.88 -2.54
N PRO A 141 2.97 2.44 -2.91
CA PRO A 141 3.72 1.46 -2.13
C PRO A 141 3.94 1.94 -0.69
N PHE A 142 3.74 1.09 0.31
CA PHE A 142 3.83 1.46 1.74
C PHE A 142 5.21 2.03 2.15
N ILE A 143 6.27 1.69 1.42
CA ILE A 143 7.61 2.28 1.60
C ILE A 143 7.72 3.73 1.13
N GLU A 144 6.83 4.19 0.25
CA GLU A 144 6.74 5.58 -0.26
C GLU A 144 5.56 6.35 0.34
N ASP A 145 4.55 5.62 0.84
CA ASP A 145 3.29 6.16 1.35
C ASP A 145 3.42 6.65 2.80
N GLN A 146 4.12 7.77 3.04
CA GLN A 146 4.16 8.39 4.37
C GLN A 146 3.19 9.57 4.54
N VAL A 147 2.78 10.20 3.43
CA VAL A 147 1.76 11.25 3.38
C VAL A 147 0.93 11.11 2.12
N HIS A 148 -0.38 10.96 2.26
CA HIS A 148 -1.33 11.00 1.14
C HIS A 148 -2.58 11.80 1.53
N GLY A 149 -3.25 12.41 0.56
CA GLY A 149 -4.35 13.33 0.86
C GLY A 149 -5.08 13.87 -0.33
N VAL A 150 -6.10 14.67 -0.04
CA VAL A 150 -6.99 15.31 -1.02
C VAL A 150 -7.16 16.78 -0.70
N THR A 151 -7.56 17.57 -1.70
CA THR A 151 -7.66 19.03 -1.59
C THR A 151 -8.97 19.56 -2.14
N GLY A 152 -9.20 20.85 -1.92
CA GLY A 152 -10.21 21.61 -2.63
C GLY A 152 -10.16 23.09 -2.31
N ASP A 153 -11.20 23.80 -2.69
CA ASP A 153 -11.30 25.27 -2.59
C ASP A 153 -11.13 25.78 -1.15
N THR A 154 -11.38 24.96 -0.13
CA THR A 154 -11.22 25.34 1.28
C THR A 154 -9.83 25.06 1.85
N GLY A 155 -9.12 24.05 1.32
CA GLY A 155 -7.82 23.58 1.83
C GLY A 155 -7.54 22.12 1.50
N GLY A 156 -6.88 21.38 2.40
CA GLY A 156 -6.51 19.98 2.19
C GLY A 156 -6.57 19.14 3.46
N VAL A 157 -6.80 17.84 3.26
CA VAL A 157 -6.90 16.82 4.31
C VAL A 157 -5.99 15.67 3.94
N TYR A 158 -5.09 15.29 4.86
CA TYR A 158 -4.01 14.34 4.61
C TYR A 158 -3.94 13.29 5.72
N PHE A 159 -3.77 12.03 5.37
CA PHE A 159 -3.20 11.07 6.29
C PHE A 159 -1.69 11.26 6.36
N ILE A 160 -1.15 11.14 7.56
CA ILE A 160 0.28 11.05 7.83
C ILE A 160 0.51 9.79 8.65
N MET A 161 1.44 8.98 8.18
CA MET A 161 1.83 7.72 8.80
C MET A 161 3.07 7.95 9.65
N SER A 162 3.07 7.47 10.90
CA SER A 162 4.29 7.38 11.70
C SER A 162 5.22 6.29 11.18
N ASP A 163 6.48 6.29 11.63
CA ASP A 163 7.48 5.25 11.35
C ASP A 163 7.02 3.82 11.72
N TYR A 164 5.99 3.69 12.57
CA TYR A 164 5.42 2.42 13.03
C TYR A 164 4.07 2.07 12.38
N ALA A 165 3.48 2.97 11.57
CA ALA A 165 2.10 2.84 11.10
C ALA A 165 1.80 1.52 10.37
N TYR A 166 2.76 1.04 9.57
CA TYR A 166 2.66 -0.18 8.79
C TYR A 166 3.21 -1.43 9.50
N GLU A 167 3.65 -1.35 10.77
CA GLU A 167 4.30 -2.48 11.43
C GLU A 167 3.37 -3.68 11.61
N LYS A 168 2.06 -3.42 11.74
CA LYS A 168 0.98 -4.41 11.79
C LYS A 168 0.23 -4.60 10.47
N SER A 169 0.71 -3.98 9.38
CA SER A 169 0.19 -4.24 8.03
C SER A 169 0.75 -5.55 7.46
N VAL A 170 0.35 -5.88 6.23
CA VAL A 170 0.74 -7.11 5.52
C VAL A 170 1.26 -6.80 4.12
N GLY A 171 2.05 -7.72 3.56
CA GLY A 171 2.54 -7.68 2.18
C GLY A 171 3.90 -7.00 1.99
N GLY A 172 4.52 -6.47 3.06
CA GLY A 172 5.84 -5.86 3.03
C GLY A 172 5.88 -4.45 2.41
N PRO A 173 7.09 -3.92 2.13
CA PRO A 173 7.31 -2.52 1.73
C PRO A 173 6.62 -2.13 0.41
N PHE A 174 6.49 -3.07 -0.51
CA PHE A 174 5.97 -2.81 -1.86
C PHE A 174 4.46 -3.06 -1.97
N PHE A 175 3.80 -3.49 -0.90
CA PHE A 175 2.35 -3.59 -0.86
C PHE A 175 1.74 -2.18 -1.00
N ARG A 176 0.59 -2.11 -1.65
CA ARG A 176 -0.10 -0.86 -1.96
C ARG A 176 -1.61 -1.10 -1.87
N ASP A 177 -2.33 -0.16 -1.27
CA ASP A 177 -3.77 -0.26 -1.08
C ASP A 177 -4.46 1.09 -1.33
N ILE A 178 -5.78 1.10 -1.31
CA ILE A 178 -6.61 2.24 -1.70
C ILE A 178 -6.38 3.43 -0.74
N ASN A 179 -5.96 4.56 -1.30
CA ASN A 179 -5.79 5.82 -0.56
C ASN A 179 -6.91 6.82 -0.85
N ASN A 180 -7.55 6.76 -2.03
CA ASN A 180 -8.64 7.65 -2.41
C ASN A 180 -9.66 7.02 -3.37
N GLN A 181 -10.94 7.40 -3.21
CA GLN A 181 -11.97 7.28 -4.23
C GLN A 181 -12.85 8.54 -4.24
N CYS A 182 -12.90 9.26 -5.36
CA CYS A 182 -13.73 10.45 -5.50
C CYS A 182 -15.02 10.13 -6.26
N THR A 183 -16.16 10.21 -5.56
CA THR A 183 -17.51 9.85 -6.03
C THR A 183 -18.54 10.88 -5.54
N THR A 184 -19.62 10.48 -4.84
CA THR A 184 -20.53 11.43 -4.18
C THR A 184 -19.88 12.14 -2.99
N ALA A 185 -18.86 11.51 -2.40
CA ALA A 185 -17.94 12.09 -1.42
C ALA A 185 -16.51 11.95 -1.96
N ASN A 186 -15.58 12.75 -1.45
CA ASN A 186 -14.16 12.51 -1.64
C ASN A 186 -13.72 11.58 -0.50
N GLU A 187 -13.71 10.26 -0.77
CA GLU A 187 -13.40 9.24 0.22
C GLU A 187 -11.88 9.08 0.29
N LEU A 188 -11.28 9.52 1.40
CA LEU A 188 -9.85 9.43 1.71
C LEU A 188 -9.66 8.28 2.72
N THR A 189 -8.74 7.35 2.47
CA THR A 189 -8.60 6.11 3.26
C THR A 189 -7.17 5.80 3.65
N PHE A 190 -6.96 5.40 4.90
CA PHE A 190 -5.77 4.65 5.30
C PHE A 190 -6.15 3.19 5.52
N TYR A 191 -5.63 2.30 4.67
CA TYR A 191 -5.83 0.85 4.77
C TYR A 191 -4.70 0.23 5.61
N MET A 192 -5.03 -0.18 6.83
CA MET A 192 -4.11 -0.85 7.76
C MET A 192 -3.81 -2.28 7.31
N PHE A 193 -4.81 -2.98 6.79
CA PHE A 193 -4.64 -4.21 6.01
C PHE A 193 -5.86 -4.47 5.14
N SER A 194 -5.70 -5.31 4.13
CA SER A 194 -6.79 -5.91 3.39
C SER A 194 -6.39 -7.27 2.84
N ASP A 195 -7.38 -7.98 2.30
CA ASP A 195 -7.10 -9.13 1.46
C ASP A 195 -6.47 -8.75 0.11
N HIS A 196 -6.54 -7.48 -0.35
CA HIS A 196 -6.18 -7.07 -1.73
C HIS A 196 -4.79 -7.57 -2.16
N THR A 197 -4.73 -8.63 -2.96
CA THR A 197 -3.46 -9.28 -3.39
C THR A 197 -2.54 -9.78 -2.26
N ARG A 198 -3.07 -9.90 -1.04
CA ARG A 198 -2.35 -10.31 0.17
C ARG A 198 -1.60 -11.64 0.01
N THR A 199 -0.34 -11.65 0.45
CA THR A 199 0.59 -12.80 0.42
C THR A 199 0.93 -13.37 1.81
N GLU A 200 0.68 -12.60 2.88
CA GLU A 200 0.98 -12.94 4.28
C GLU A 200 -0.31 -13.06 5.11
N ASP A 201 -0.26 -13.78 6.24
CA ASP A 201 -1.37 -13.79 7.21
C ASP A 201 -1.48 -12.46 8.00
N TYR A 202 -2.68 -12.14 8.47
CA TYR A 202 -2.94 -10.88 9.19
C TYR A 202 -2.18 -10.82 10.52
N ARG A 203 -1.59 -9.65 10.77
CA ARG A 203 -0.94 -9.31 12.03
C ARG A 203 -1.93 -8.57 12.93
N TYR A 204 -2.00 -8.99 14.19
CA TYR A 204 -2.92 -8.43 15.18
C TYR A 204 -2.16 -7.53 16.18
N GLY A 205 -2.89 -6.69 16.90
CA GLY A 205 -2.35 -5.73 17.85
C GLY A 205 -2.67 -4.29 17.44
N PHE A 206 -1.78 -3.35 17.78
CA PHE A 206 -1.96 -1.93 17.51
C PHE A 206 -1.45 -1.53 16.12
N HIS A 207 -2.37 -1.09 15.26
CA HIS A 207 -2.08 -0.47 13.96
C HIS A 207 -1.97 1.05 14.12
N GLY A 208 -1.00 1.68 13.45
CA GLY A 208 -0.61 3.06 13.69
C GLY A 208 0.63 3.21 14.59
N PRO A 209 0.92 4.41 15.13
CA PRO A 209 0.11 5.62 15.03
C PRO A 209 -0.05 6.17 13.61
N TYR A 210 -1.19 6.82 13.35
CA TYR A 210 -1.46 7.58 12.13
C TYR A 210 -2.28 8.84 12.48
N ALA A 211 -2.23 9.87 11.66
CA ALA A 211 -2.94 11.13 11.91
C ALA A 211 -3.70 11.60 10.67
N LEU A 212 -4.85 12.25 10.86
CA LEU A 212 -5.59 12.98 9.82
C LEU A 212 -5.41 14.49 10.04
N VAL A 213 -4.73 15.17 9.13
CA VAL A 213 -4.25 16.54 9.29
C VAL A 213 -4.94 17.48 8.30
N PHE A 214 -5.30 18.69 8.77
CA PHE A 214 -6.07 19.68 8.02
C PHE A 214 -5.20 20.93 7.75
N THR A 215 -4.88 21.18 6.48
CA THR A 215 -3.97 22.25 6.03
C THR A 215 -4.65 23.18 5.03
N ASP A 216 -4.04 24.32 4.68
CA ASP A 216 -4.57 25.24 3.66
C ASP A 216 -4.38 24.78 2.20
N GLY A 217 -4.29 23.46 1.99
CA GLY A 217 -4.11 22.82 0.68
C GLY A 217 -2.64 22.50 0.36
N THR A 218 -1.71 22.96 1.20
CA THR A 218 -0.31 22.55 1.15
C THR A 218 -0.17 21.16 1.79
N ALA A 219 0.45 20.20 1.09
CA ALA A 219 0.74 18.90 1.67
C ALA A 219 1.75 19.05 2.85
N PRO A 220 1.46 18.48 4.02
CA PRO A 220 2.40 18.45 5.15
C PRO A 220 3.53 17.43 4.92
N SER A 221 4.57 17.50 5.74
CA SER A 221 5.59 16.46 5.90
C SER A 221 5.33 15.62 7.15
N THR A 222 5.95 14.44 7.26
CA THR A 222 5.93 13.66 8.51
C THR A 222 6.48 14.44 9.69
N SER A 223 7.50 15.28 9.47
CA SER A 223 8.09 16.15 10.51
C SER A 223 7.20 17.31 10.98
N ASP A 224 6.06 17.57 10.33
CA ASP A 224 5.08 18.55 10.81
C ASP A 224 4.11 17.97 11.86
N VAL A 225 4.21 16.67 12.14
CA VAL A 225 3.36 15.95 13.10
C VAL A 225 4.22 15.27 14.18
N ASP A 226 3.94 15.63 15.42
CA ASP A 226 4.56 15.04 16.61
C ASP A 226 3.83 13.74 16.94
N PHE A 227 4.47 12.60 16.67
CA PHE A 227 4.03 11.29 17.16
C PHE A 227 4.76 10.87 18.44
N ASP A 228 5.77 11.62 18.90
CA ASP A 228 6.57 11.28 20.08
C ASP A 228 5.73 11.30 21.36
N PHE A 229 4.67 12.11 21.42
CA PHE A 229 3.77 12.09 22.57
C PHE A 229 3.05 10.74 22.79
N PHE A 230 2.94 9.86 21.78
CA PHE A 230 2.42 8.50 21.98
C PHE A 230 3.30 7.66 22.93
N GLN A 231 4.60 7.98 23.04
CA GLN A 231 5.54 7.25 23.90
C GLN A 231 5.19 7.37 25.39
N ASP A 232 4.47 8.44 25.79
CA ASP A 232 4.02 8.68 27.17
C ASP A 232 2.59 8.15 27.44
N LEU A 233 1.93 7.50 26.46
CA LEU A 233 0.54 7.05 26.57
C LEU A 233 0.40 5.56 26.90
N ASP A 234 -0.47 5.26 27.87
CA ASP A 234 -0.95 3.91 28.18
C ASP A 234 -2.06 3.51 27.19
N LEU A 235 -1.67 3.09 25.98
CA LEU A 235 -2.57 2.63 24.91
C LEU A 235 -2.49 1.12 24.70
N THR A 236 -3.65 0.48 24.56
CA THR A 236 -3.78 -0.98 24.39
C THR A 236 -2.94 -1.49 23.22
N GLY A 237 -1.91 -2.30 23.51
CA GLY A 237 -1.08 -2.97 22.51
C GLY A 237 -0.08 -2.08 21.76
N PHE A 238 0.01 -0.79 22.09
CA PHE A 238 1.12 0.06 21.67
C PHE A 238 2.44 -0.46 22.24
N THR A 239 3.58 -0.10 21.64
CA THR A 239 4.91 -0.52 22.14
C THR A 239 5.86 0.63 21.94
N SER A 240 6.38 1.14 23.06
CA SER A 240 7.22 2.32 23.11
C SER A 240 8.63 2.05 22.56
N GLU A 241 9.33 3.11 22.19
CA GLU A 241 10.72 3.04 21.73
C GLU A 241 11.67 2.46 22.77
N THR A 242 11.39 2.64 24.06
CA THR A 242 12.20 2.06 25.14
C THR A 242 12.11 0.54 25.21
N GLU A 243 11.05 -0.05 24.64
CA GLU A 243 10.85 -1.49 24.53
C GLU A 243 11.39 -2.07 23.21
N ARG A 244 11.70 -1.22 22.23
CA ARG A 244 12.14 -1.63 20.89
C ARG A 244 13.65 -1.84 20.82
N GLY A 245 14.09 -2.64 19.86
CA GLY A 245 15.50 -2.86 19.50
C GLY A 245 15.74 -2.59 18.02
N SER A 246 16.94 -2.85 17.51
CA SER A 246 17.25 -2.70 16.08
C SER A 246 18.15 -3.81 15.54
N VAL A 247 18.14 -4.02 14.23
CA VAL A 247 19.14 -4.83 13.52
C VAL A 247 20.05 -3.90 12.72
N SER A 248 21.36 -4.08 12.83
CA SER A 248 22.33 -3.41 11.96
C SER A 248 23.33 -4.40 11.41
N GLY A 249 23.91 -4.12 10.25
CA GLY A 249 25.01 -4.92 9.75
C GLY A 249 25.25 -4.73 8.26
N SER A 250 25.87 -5.72 7.64
CA SER A 250 26.47 -5.60 6.31
C SER A 250 25.78 -6.47 5.26
N ILE A 251 25.65 -5.94 4.06
CA ILE A 251 25.30 -6.68 2.84
C ILE A 251 26.61 -7.08 2.15
N ILE A 252 26.74 -8.36 1.82
CA ILE A 252 27.87 -8.92 1.07
C ILE A 252 27.32 -9.44 -0.26
N ASP A 253 27.63 -8.73 -1.33
CA ASP A 253 27.38 -9.16 -2.71
C ASP A 253 28.70 -9.50 -3.38
N SER A 254 29.07 -10.79 -3.32
CA SER A 254 30.33 -11.27 -3.92
C SER A 254 30.22 -11.51 -5.43
N ASN A 255 29.00 -11.50 -5.97
CA ASN A 255 28.67 -11.86 -7.35
C ASN A 255 28.24 -10.64 -8.19
N ASP A 256 28.20 -9.44 -7.62
CA ASP A 256 27.80 -8.18 -8.25
C ASP A 256 26.36 -8.24 -8.83
N VAL A 257 25.47 -8.92 -8.10
CA VAL A 257 24.06 -9.10 -8.47
C VAL A 257 23.24 -7.82 -8.29
N LEU A 258 23.52 -7.08 -7.23
CA LEU A 258 22.84 -5.82 -6.90
C LEU A 258 23.42 -4.64 -7.71
N GLY A 259 24.67 -4.77 -8.19
CA GLY A 259 25.37 -3.77 -8.97
C GLY A 259 25.34 -2.38 -8.32
N SER A 260 24.82 -1.40 -9.06
CA SER A 260 24.65 -0.02 -8.59
C SER A 260 23.22 0.32 -8.14
N SER A 261 22.37 -0.67 -7.89
CA SER A 261 20.99 -0.45 -7.44
C SER A 261 20.93 -0.06 -5.96
N GLY A 262 19.96 0.77 -5.58
CA GLY A 262 19.51 0.84 -4.20
C GLY A 262 18.73 -0.42 -3.85
N VAL A 263 18.76 -0.85 -2.58
CA VAL A 263 18.07 -2.08 -2.14
C VAL A 263 17.23 -1.83 -0.90
N VAL A 264 16.20 -2.64 -0.70
CA VAL A 264 15.36 -2.59 0.50
C VAL A 264 15.65 -3.83 1.36
N VAL A 265 16.11 -3.61 2.58
CA VAL A 265 16.25 -4.68 3.57
C VAL A 265 14.96 -4.76 4.36
N SER A 266 14.19 -5.83 4.14
CA SER A 266 12.94 -6.10 4.86
C SER A 266 13.15 -7.05 6.04
N PHE A 267 12.32 -6.89 7.06
CA PHE A 267 12.28 -7.75 8.24
C PHE A 267 10.82 -8.07 8.54
N SER A 268 10.45 -9.34 8.65
CA SER A 268 9.08 -9.70 9.04
C SER A 268 9.00 -11.00 9.83
N ASN A 269 7.93 -11.13 10.60
CA ASN A 269 7.46 -12.37 11.21
C ASN A 269 5.92 -12.31 11.35
N ASP A 270 5.33 -13.28 12.04
CA ASP A 270 3.88 -13.38 12.29
C ASP A 270 3.33 -12.23 13.18
N ASP A 271 4.19 -11.45 13.85
CA ASP A 271 3.80 -10.33 14.71
C ASP A 271 3.94 -8.97 14.02
N ALA A 272 5.02 -8.72 13.28
CA ALA A 272 5.33 -7.40 12.73
C ALA A 272 6.14 -7.43 11.41
N GLN A 273 6.12 -6.33 10.67
CA GLN A 273 6.96 -6.07 9.48
C GLN A 273 7.67 -4.71 9.57
N TYR A 274 8.86 -4.61 8.97
CA TYR A 274 9.68 -3.39 8.88
C TYR A 274 10.54 -3.42 7.61
N TRP A 275 11.07 -2.28 7.22
CA TRP A 275 12.02 -2.16 6.11
C TRP A 275 12.98 -0.99 6.31
N VAL A 276 14.08 -1.00 5.56
CA VAL A 276 14.97 0.16 5.38
C VAL A 276 15.50 0.19 3.95
N SER A 277 15.46 1.36 3.32
CA SER A 277 16.14 1.62 2.05
C SER A 277 17.63 1.82 2.27
N VAL A 278 18.44 1.17 1.43
CA VAL A 278 19.89 1.23 1.44
C VAL A 278 20.34 1.79 0.09
N ASP A 279 21.02 2.93 0.13
CA ASP A 279 21.47 3.64 -1.08
C ASP A 279 22.41 2.77 -1.94
N SER A 280 22.44 3.05 -3.25
CA SER A 280 23.38 2.42 -4.18
C SER A 280 24.81 2.42 -3.66
N ASN A 281 25.49 1.28 -3.73
CA ASN A 281 26.86 1.05 -3.22
C ASN A 281 27.03 1.12 -1.68
N ALA A 282 25.97 1.37 -0.90
CA ALA A 282 26.05 1.27 0.55
C ALA A 282 26.00 -0.20 0.98
N THR A 283 27.03 -0.66 1.69
CA THR A 283 27.15 -2.06 2.15
C THR A 283 26.64 -2.27 3.57
N MET A 284 26.01 -1.26 4.19
CA MET A 284 25.59 -1.27 5.59
C MET A 284 24.13 -0.83 5.72
N PHE A 285 23.39 -1.47 6.61
CA PHE A 285 22.01 -1.12 6.94
C PHE A 285 21.81 -1.00 8.46
N THR A 286 20.77 -0.27 8.85
CA THR A 286 20.21 -0.25 10.22
C THR A 286 18.69 -0.18 10.09
N SER A 287 17.98 -1.10 10.74
CA SER A 287 16.51 -1.12 10.74
C SER A 287 15.92 0.08 11.48
N PRO A 288 14.62 0.39 11.29
CA PRO A 288 13.82 1.12 12.26
C PRO A 288 13.83 0.45 13.65
N LEU A 289 13.22 1.09 14.64
CA LEU A 289 13.02 0.49 15.97
C LEU A 289 11.92 -0.59 15.95
N MET A 290 12.31 -1.82 16.22
CA MET A 290 11.51 -3.04 16.07
C MET A 290 11.03 -3.56 17.42
N ARG A 291 9.79 -4.08 17.48
CA ARG A 291 9.21 -4.67 18.69
C ARG A 291 10.03 -5.85 19.27
N PRO A 292 9.91 -6.14 20.59
CA PRO A 292 10.52 -7.30 21.27
C PRO A 292 10.40 -8.67 20.60
N ALA A 293 9.39 -8.87 19.75
CA ALA A 293 9.17 -10.12 19.01
C ALA A 293 10.19 -10.33 17.85
N VAL A 294 10.95 -9.30 17.46
CA VAL A 294 11.97 -9.38 16.40
C VAL A 294 13.39 -9.15 16.94
N VAL A 295 13.55 -8.20 17.87
CA VAL A 295 14.84 -7.88 18.51
C VAL A 295 14.63 -7.64 20.01
N THR A 296 15.57 -8.05 20.85
CA THR A 296 15.57 -7.71 22.28
C THR A 296 15.55 -6.20 22.49
N GLY A 297 14.58 -5.69 23.26
CA GLY A 297 14.44 -4.26 23.55
C GLY A 297 15.70 -3.62 24.14
N GLY A 298 15.99 -2.38 23.73
CA GLY A 298 17.19 -1.63 24.10
C GLY A 298 18.51 -2.19 23.54
N SER A 299 18.46 -3.15 22.61
CA SER A 299 19.64 -3.80 22.01
C SER A 299 19.66 -3.64 20.49
N THR A 300 20.87 -3.55 19.93
CA THR A 300 21.11 -3.71 18.49
C THR A 300 21.70 -5.09 18.23
N THR A 301 21.00 -5.90 17.44
CA THR A 301 21.51 -7.19 16.94
C THR A 301 22.34 -6.96 15.69
N THR A 302 23.48 -7.64 15.57
CA THR A 302 24.29 -7.60 14.34
C THR A 302 23.94 -8.76 13.42
N GLN A 303 23.63 -8.47 12.15
CA GLN A 303 23.31 -9.47 11.12
C GLN A 303 24.09 -9.19 9.82
N THR A 304 24.70 -10.22 9.25
CA THR A 304 25.25 -10.17 7.88
C THR A 304 24.23 -10.76 6.92
N LEU A 305 24.03 -10.11 5.77
CA LEU A 305 23.22 -10.62 4.67
C LEU A 305 24.17 -10.94 3.51
N GLU A 306 24.21 -12.19 3.07
CA GLU A 306 24.98 -12.63 1.90
C GLU A 306 24.03 -12.79 0.72
N VAL A 307 24.34 -12.15 -0.41
CA VAL A 307 23.62 -12.36 -1.66
C VAL A 307 24.07 -13.70 -2.24
N THR A 308 23.16 -14.68 -2.24
CA THR A 308 23.45 -16.06 -2.64
C THR A 308 23.04 -16.39 -4.07
N TYR A 309 22.44 -15.43 -4.78
CA TYR A 309 22.11 -15.59 -6.20
C TYR A 309 23.38 -15.50 -7.06
N GLU A 310 23.38 -16.22 -8.17
CA GLU A 310 24.44 -16.21 -9.18
C GLU A 310 23.77 -15.84 -10.51
N LEU A 311 24.01 -14.61 -10.98
CA LEU A 311 23.59 -14.20 -12.33
C LEU A 311 24.36 -15.00 -13.37
N GLU A 312 23.71 -15.36 -14.49
CA GLU A 312 24.48 -15.80 -15.65
C GLU A 312 25.32 -14.62 -16.17
N SER A 313 26.61 -14.90 -16.33
CA SER A 313 27.67 -13.97 -16.70
C SER A 313 27.71 -13.66 -18.20
N SER A 314 27.11 -14.51 -19.04
CA SER A 314 27.12 -14.36 -20.50
C SER A 314 25.89 -14.99 -21.17
N PRO A 315 24.67 -14.51 -20.89
CA PRO A 315 23.48 -14.96 -21.60
C PRO A 315 23.56 -14.69 -23.10
N ILE A 316 22.89 -15.53 -23.87
CA ILE A 316 22.64 -15.33 -25.30
C ILE A 316 21.78 -14.06 -25.51
N TRP A 317 20.82 -13.81 -24.61
CA TRP A 317 20.07 -12.56 -24.47
C TRP A 317 19.34 -12.50 -23.12
N ARG A 318 19.02 -11.28 -22.66
CA ARG A 318 18.13 -10.97 -21.53
C ARG A 318 17.10 -9.92 -21.97
N ILE A 319 15.91 -9.97 -21.38
CA ILE A 319 14.82 -8.97 -21.50
C ILE A 319 14.36 -8.67 -20.07
N GLY A 320 14.31 -7.39 -19.69
CA GLY A 320 14.12 -6.98 -18.29
C GLY A 320 15.42 -7.04 -17.49
N GLU A 321 15.34 -6.63 -16.23
CA GLU A 321 16.39 -6.75 -15.22
C GLU A 321 15.89 -7.66 -14.08
N TRP A 322 16.79 -8.21 -13.28
CA TRP A 322 16.43 -9.07 -12.14
C TRP A 322 16.19 -8.23 -10.87
N ASP A 323 15.19 -7.34 -10.91
CA ASP A 323 14.88 -6.39 -9.83
C ASP A 323 13.54 -6.67 -9.10
N GLY A 324 12.73 -7.59 -9.60
CA GLY A 324 11.42 -7.91 -9.05
C GLY A 324 10.31 -6.93 -9.48
N ALA A 325 10.54 -6.11 -10.51
CA ALA A 325 9.57 -5.19 -11.08
C ALA A 325 9.32 -5.50 -12.57
N SER A 326 8.21 -4.98 -13.10
CA SER A 326 7.93 -5.04 -14.54
C SER A 326 8.62 -3.92 -15.33
N ASP A 327 9.60 -3.23 -14.74
CA ASP A 327 10.11 -1.98 -15.28
C ASP A 327 10.82 -2.18 -16.64
N GLY A 328 10.63 -1.21 -17.53
CA GLY A 328 11.07 -1.30 -18.92
C GLY A 328 10.20 -2.19 -19.84
N PHE A 329 9.25 -2.97 -19.31
CA PHE A 329 8.25 -3.64 -20.15
C PHE A 329 7.16 -2.67 -20.63
N LEU A 330 6.47 -3.08 -21.69
CA LEU A 330 5.36 -2.33 -22.26
C LEU A 330 4.27 -2.06 -21.21
N ASN A 331 3.81 -0.80 -21.14
CA ASN A 331 2.78 -0.32 -20.21
C ASN A 331 3.11 -0.44 -18.69
N ALA A 332 4.33 -0.83 -18.30
CA ALA A 332 4.70 -1.01 -16.89
C ALA A 332 4.49 0.24 -16.02
N ALA A 333 4.95 1.41 -16.47
CA ALA A 333 4.74 2.66 -15.74
C ALA A 333 3.25 3.07 -15.66
N ASN A 334 2.43 2.62 -16.60
CA ASN A 334 1.02 3.01 -16.70
C ASN A 334 0.10 2.12 -15.85
N ILE A 335 0.39 0.81 -15.77
CA ILE A 335 -0.52 -0.19 -15.18
C ILE A 335 -0.91 0.13 -13.74
N HIS A 336 -0.03 0.78 -12.99
CA HIS A 336 -0.26 1.27 -11.63
C HIS A 336 -1.37 2.33 -11.51
N THR A 337 -1.80 2.94 -12.61
CA THR A 337 -2.75 4.06 -12.62
C THR A 337 -3.90 3.92 -13.65
N MET A 338 -3.97 2.81 -14.39
CA MET A 338 -5.06 2.55 -15.34
C MET A 338 -5.24 1.07 -15.64
N HIS A 339 -6.42 0.69 -16.10
CA HIS A 339 -6.78 -0.68 -16.45
C HIS A 339 -6.04 -1.15 -17.72
N PRO A 340 -5.72 -2.45 -17.89
CA PRO A 340 -5.21 -3.01 -19.15
C PRO A 340 -6.04 -2.72 -20.41
N SER A 341 -7.33 -2.37 -20.27
CA SER A 341 -8.21 -2.00 -21.39
C SER A 341 -8.26 -0.50 -21.68
N ASP A 342 -7.47 0.33 -21.01
CA ASP A 342 -7.52 1.79 -21.14
C ASP A 342 -7.07 2.25 -22.53
N SER A 343 -7.83 3.17 -23.13
CA SER A 343 -7.58 3.64 -24.50
C SER A 343 -6.26 4.40 -24.68
N ARG A 344 -5.58 4.76 -23.59
CA ARG A 344 -4.25 5.41 -23.57
C ARG A 344 -3.09 4.42 -23.56
N LEU A 345 -3.32 3.12 -23.33
CA LEU A 345 -2.26 2.12 -23.32
C LEU A 345 -1.80 1.75 -24.73
N GLU A 346 -0.50 1.50 -24.88
CA GLU A 346 0.07 1.01 -26.13
C GLU A 346 -0.30 -0.46 -26.36
N THR A 347 -0.76 -0.80 -27.57
CA THR A 347 -1.11 -2.19 -27.91
C THR A 347 0.10 -2.94 -28.45
N ALA A 348 0.04 -4.28 -28.44
CA ALA A 348 1.06 -5.11 -29.09
C ALA A 348 1.21 -4.83 -30.60
N ALA A 349 0.21 -4.22 -31.26
CA ALA A 349 0.30 -3.79 -32.66
C ALA A 349 1.09 -2.48 -32.83
N ASP A 350 1.10 -1.60 -31.82
CA ASP A 350 1.86 -0.34 -31.84
C ASP A 350 3.36 -0.59 -31.65
N VAL A 351 3.71 -1.64 -30.88
CA VAL A 351 5.09 -2.07 -30.62
C VAL A 351 5.63 -3.05 -31.69
N ALA A 352 4.97 -3.13 -32.85
CA ALA A 352 5.37 -4.00 -33.97
C ALA A 352 6.62 -3.49 -34.74
N ALA A 353 7.72 -3.22 -34.02
CA ALA A 353 9.00 -2.77 -34.56
C ALA A 353 10.24 -3.50 -33.99
N SER A 354 10.11 -4.36 -32.96
CA SER A 354 11.29 -4.94 -32.26
C SER A 354 11.17 -6.40 -31.77
N GLN A 355 10.04 -7.10 -31.98
CA GLN A 355 9.80 -8.37 -31.29
C GLN A 355 10.66 -9.56 -31.79
N ARG A 356 11.24 -10.29 -30.83
CA ARG A 356 11.71 -11.68 -30.94
C ARG A 356 10.85 -12.54 -30.01
N THR A 357 10.23 -13.59 -30.55
CA THR A 357 9.31 -14.48 -29.82
C THR A 357 10.10 -15.63 -29.14
N VAL A 358 9.76 -16.06 -27.90
CA VAL A 358 10.52 -16.96 -26.97
C VAL A 358 9.62 -18.03 -26.30
N THR A 359 10.03 -19.29 -25.99
CA THR A 359 9.18 -20.43 -25.48
C THR A 359 9.80 -21.08 -24.24
N GLY A 360 8.89 -21.62 -23.43
CA GLY A 360 8.89 -23.04 -23.02
C GLY A 360 7.45 -23.42 -22.69
N LEU A 361 7.07 -24.70 -22.77
CA LEU A 361 5.77 -25.16 -22.24
C LEU A 361 6.01 -25.86 -20.90
N GLN A 362 5.61 -25.22 -19.80
CA GLN A 362 5.64 -25.83 -18.48
C GLN A 362 4.30 -25.69 -17.77
N ARG A 363 3.74 -26.82 -17.32
CA ARG A 363 2.58 -26.82 -16.42
C ARG A 363 3.06 -26.54 -15.00
N CYS A 364 2.54 -25.48 -14.38
CA CYS A 364 2.74 -25.23 -12.95
C CYS A 364 1.49 -25.62 -12.15
N SER A 365 1.67 -26.00 -10.89
CA SER A 365 0.58 -26.34 -9.98
C SER A 365 0.90 -25.89 -8.56
N ARG A 366 0.07 -24.97 -8.04
CA ARG A 366 0.05 -24.38 -6.68
C ARG A 366 1.07 -23.28 -6.39
N PRO A 367 0.79 -22.39 -5.41
CA PRO A 367 -0.50 -21.84 -5.02
C PRO A 367 -0.73 -20.49 -5.70
N TRP A 368 -1.93 -20.27 -6.25
CA TRP A 368 -2.28 -19.01 -6.90
C TRP A 368 -2.79 -18.00 -5.87
N LEU A 369 -2.55 -16.70 -6.10
CA LEU A 369 -3.37 -15.65 -5.49
C LEU A 369 -4.75 -15.69 -6.15
N PHE A 370 -5.81 -15.89 -5.37
CA PHE A 370 -7.18 -15.98 -5.88
C PHE A 370 -7.84 -14.60 -6.07
N GLN A 371 -7.05 -13.57 -6.37
CA GLN A 371 -7.46 -12.18 -6.37
C GLN A 371 -6.96 -11.42 -7.59
N ARG A 372 -7.73 -10.41 -7.98
CA ARG A 372 -7.35 -9.46 -9.05
C ARG A 372 -6.20 -8.59 -8.57
N GLY A 373 -5.12 -8.55 -9.36
CA GLY A 373 -3.94 -7.70 -9.13
C GLY A 373 -3.72 -6.73 -10.29
N ILE A 374 -3.37 -7.26 -11.48
CA ILE A 374 -2.95 -6.43 -12.62
C ILE A 374 -4.03 -5.44 -13.08
N THR A 375 -5.30 -5.83 -13.09
CA THR A 375 -6.43 -4.95 -13.43
C THR A 375 -6.68 -3.84 -12.39
N ARG A 376 -6.11 -3.99 -11.19
CA ARG A 376 -6.13 -3.04 -10.07
C ARG A 376 -4.78 -2.34 -9.88
N GLY A 377 -3.87 -2.41 -10.86
CA GLY A 377 -2.56 -1.75 -10.83
C GLY A 377 -1.57 -2.33 -9.82
N VAL A 378 -1.77 -3.59 -9.41
CA VAL A 378 -0.81 -4.34 -8.58
C VAL A 378 -0.04 -5.33 -9.45
N THR A 379 1.29 -5.19 -9.47
CA THR A 379 2.25 -6.12 -10.10
C THR A 379 2.92 -7.05 -9.09
N LEU A 380 2.95 -6.65 -7.80
CA LEU A 380 3.51 -7.44 -6.70
C LEU A 380 2.80 -8.80 -6.55
N GLY A 381 3.57 -9.83 -6.22
CA GLY A 381 3.01 -11.16 -5.97
C GLY A 381 4.01 -12.16 -5.41
N ASN A 382 3.68 -13.44 -5.54
CA ASN A 382 4.44 -14.55 -4.95
C ASN A 382 5.72 -14.95 -5.74
N TYR A 383 6.40 -14.02 -6.42
CA TYR A 383 7.62 -14.17 -7.24
C TYR A 383 8.03 -15.62 -7.65
N LYS A 384 7.84 -15.96 -8.93
CA LYS A 384 8.05 -17.31 -9.45
C LYS A 384 9.11 -17.35 -10.55
N HIS A 385 10.28 -17.88 -10.20
CA HIS A 385 11.31 -18.24 -11.16
C HIS A 385 10.94 -19.56 -11.86
N TYR A 386 11.05 -19.60 -13.19
CA TYR A 386 10.78 -20.76 -14.04
C TYR A 386 11.99 -21.07 -14.92
N GLU A 387 12.61 -22.23 -14.71
CA GLU A 387 13.72 -22.71 -15.53
C GLU A 387 13.24 -23.79 -16.51
N TYR A 388 13.70 -23.74 -17.77
CA TYR A 388 13.39 -24.75 -18.79
C TYR A 388 14.64 -25.12 -19.61
N SER A 389 15.10 -26.36 -19.48
CA SER A 389 16.28 -26.85 -20.21
C SER A 389 15.96 -27.10 -21.69
N ILE A 390 16.34 -26.17 -22.57
CA ILE A 390 16.22 -26.34 -24.03
C ILE A 390 17.32 -27.31 -24.52
N PRO A 391 16.99 -28.45 -25.15
CA PRO A 391 18.00 -29.33 -25.72
C PRO A 391 18.66 -28.67 -26.93
N SER A 392 19.99 -28.75 -27.04
CA SER A 392 20.75 -28.11 -28.13
C SER A 392 20.31 -28.52 -29.54
N SER A 393 19.67 -29.68 -29.70
CA SER A 393 19.06 -30.15 -30.96
C SER A 393 17.78 -29.40 -31.37
N ALA A 394 17.19 -28.60 -30.49
CA ALA A 394 16.04 -27.74 -30.79
C ALA A 394 16.45 -26.36 -31.33
N LEU A 395 17.71 -25.94 -31.11
CA LEU A 395 18.25 -24.69 -31.61
C LEU A 395 18.88 -24.87 -33.00
N VAL A 396 18.65 -23.90 -33.88
CA VAL A 396 19.20 -23.87 -35.25
C VAL A 396 20.11 -22.67 -35.46
N THR A 397 21.03 -22.76 -36.42
CA THR A 397 21.83 -21.60 -36.84
C THR A 397 20.94 -20.58 -37.55
N GLY A 398 20.94 -19.34 -37.08
CA GLY A 398 20.14 -18.25 -37.64
C GLY A 398 18.95 -17.90 -36.75
N THR A 399 17.79 -17.64 -37.36
CA THR A 399 16.57 -17.29 -36.62
C THR A 399 16.03 -18.50 -35.88
N ASN A 400 15.97 -18.38 -34.55
CA ASN A 400 15.15 -19.23 -33.71
C ASN A 400 13.87 -18.46 -33.39
N THR A 401 12.74 -19.15 -33.50
CA THR A 401 11.42 -18.67 -33.05
C THR A 401 10.96 -19.62 -31.99
N ILE A 402 10.33 -19.04 -30.99
CA ILE A 402 9.84 -19.73 -29.83
C ILE A 402 8.64 -18.86 -29.29
N GLU A 403 7.78 -19.28 -28.34
CA GLU A 403 6.44 -18.72 -28.00
C GLU A 403 6.05 -18.91 -26.50
N LEU A 404 5.81 -17.83 -25.74
CA LEU A 404 5.52 -17.91 -24.29
C LEU A 404 4.00 -18.00 -24.09
N SER A 405 3.54 -19.11 -23.50
CA SER A 405 2.12 -19.35 -23.23
C SER A 405 1.85 -19.44 -21.72
N VAL A 406 0.89 -18.67 -21.20
CA VAL A 406 0.37 -18.88 -19.85
C VAL A 406 -0.53 -20.12 -19.85
N ALA A 407 -0.18 -21.12 -19.04
CA ALA A 407 -0.94 -22.36 -18.94
C ALA A 407 -1.67 -22.45 -17.59
N SER A 408 -3.00 -22.39 -17.64
CA SER A 408 -3.87 -22.52 -16.46
C SER A 408 -4.76 -23.75 -16.50
N GLY A 409 -5.20 -24.20 -15.32
CA GLY A 409 -6.28 -25.18 -15.16
C GLY A 409 -7.66 -24.54 -14.99
N SER A 410 -7.72 -23.22 -14.83
CA SER A 410 -8.96 -22.45 -14.82
C SER A 410 -9.51 -22.29 -16.25
N THR A 411 -10.83 -22.18 -16.37
CA THR A 411 -11.45 -21.68 -17.61
C THR A 411 -11.29 -20.17 -17.67
N ASP A 412 -10.82 -19.63 -18.79
CA ASP A 412 -10.80 -18.19 -19.00
C ASP A 412 -12.21 -17.60 -18.90
N SER A 413 -12.27 -16.41 -18.34
CA SER A 413 -13.48 -15.62 -18.15
C SER A 413 -13.93 -15.01 -19.50
N SER A 414 -15.21 -14.61 -19.59
CA SER A 414 -15.68 -13.80 -20.73
C SER A 414 -15.17 -12.36 -20.71
N GLU A 415 -14.72 -11.89 -19.55
CA GLU A 415 -13.96 -10.65 -19.37
C GLU A 415 -12.48 -10.96 -19.66
N GLU A 416 -11.95 -10.41 -20.75
CA GLU A 416 -10.63 -10.72 -21.35
C GLU A 416 -9.47 -10.59 -20.35
N TRP A 417 -9.48 -9.54 -19.54
CA TRP A 417 -8.43 -9.18 -18.59
C TRP A 417 -8.46 -9.99 -17.28
N LEU A 418 -9.48 -10.84 -17.11
CA LEU A 418 -9.58 -11.86 -16.06
C LEU A 418 -9.21 -13.27 -16.53
N SER A 419 -8.65 -13.40 -17.74
CA SER A 419 -7.95 -14.61 -18.17
C SER A 419 -6.69 -14.85 -17.33
N ALA A 420 -6.16 -16.07 -17.38
CA ALA A 420 -4.95 -16.40 -16.63
C ALA A 420 -3.74 -15.61 -17.13
N SER A 421 -3.14 -14.80 -16.26
CA SER A 421 -2.04 -13.88 -16.59
C SER A 421 -0.87 -14.01 -15.61
N VAL A 422 0.28 -13.51 -16.03
CA VAL A 422 1.50 -13.34 -15.21
C VAL A 422 2.11 -11.97 -15.53
N VAL A 423 2.81 -11.39 -14.55
CA VAL A 423 3.65 -10.22 -14.75
C VAL A 423 5.09 -10.72 -14.93
N PHE A 424 5.83 -10.12 -15.86
CA PHE A 424 7.24 -10.43 -16.08
C PHE A 424 8.14 -9.52 -15.24
N ASP A 425 9.26 -10.10 -14.82
CA ASP A 425 10.38 -9.50 -14.10
C ASP A 425 11.58 -9.53 -15.08
N ALA A 426 12.32 -10.65 -15.12
CA ALA A 426 13.27 -10.93 -16.19
C ALA A 426 12.88 -12.14 -17.06
N ILE A 427 13.42 -12.18 -18.29
CA ILE A 427 13.46 -13.36 -19.16
C ILE A 427 14.86 -13.48 -19.74
N GLU A 428 15.47 -14.65 -19.64
CA GLU A 428 16.87 -14.86 -20.04
C GLU A 428 17.05 -16.21 -20.76
N LEU A 429 17.97 -16.25 -21.72
CA LEU A 429 18.47 -17.49 -22.32
C LEU A 429 19.98 -17.56 -22.13
N VAL A 430 20.41 -18.65 -21.49
CA VAL A 430 21.80 -18.98 -21.14
C VAL A 430 22.40 -20.01 -22.09
#